data_AF-A0A2D4SIW8-F1
#
_entry.id   AF-A0A2D4SIW8-F1
#
_cell.length_a   1.000
_cell.length_b   1.000
_cell.length_c   1.000
_cell.angle_alpha   90.00
_cell.angle_beta   90.00
_cell.angle_gamma   90.00
#
_symmetry.space_group_name_H-M   'P 1'
#
loop_
_entity.id
_entity.type
_entity.pdbx_description
1 polymer ?
#
loop_
_entity_poly.entity_id
_entity_poly.type
_entity_poly.pdbx_seq_one_letter_code
_entity_poly.pdbx_strand_id
1 'polypeptide(L)'
;MTTIDITAEEPEKNSKPNSELNSEPTPFTFTSSHANGSPSKWLITSPHSGHYYPRDFILKSKLNSQQLRLSEDMHIDALLADVPQAGASLLSATYPRAYVDLNREPYELDASMFSDPLPDYVNKDSTRVLAGLGTIAKIVTERLEIYDRPLAFSEAEQRIEKIYFPFHTCLKQQIETARDFWGKAYLLDVHSMPSNAVRKYKGGKSGSVDFVLGNRHGRSCDADIYDVVYDFLTDAGYYVEKNKPYAGGYITEHYGNPSEGFHTLQLEVNRKLYMNETSYDLLGNNDEIRNLFSDLVSTLINKTHKKRPKAAE
;
A
#
# COMPACT_ATOMS: atom_id res chain seq x y z
N MET A 1 -61.79 48.07 3.51
CA MET A 1 -62.20 46.98 2.61
C MET A 1 -61.05 46.66 1.68
N THR A 2 -60.19 45.72 2.04
CA THR A 2 -59.53 44.82 1.08
C THR A 2 -59.08 43.60 1.87
N THR A 3 -59.82 42.50 1.71
CA THR A 3 -59.47 41.14 2.12
C THR A 3 -58.45 40.62 1.10
N ILE A 4 -57.35 40.04 1.57
CA ILE A 4 -56.42 39.26 0.72
C ILE A 4 -56.60 37.81 1.13
N ASP A 5 -57.08 37.03 0.17
CA ASP A 5 -57.34 35.59 0.29
C ASP A 5 -56.04 34.79 0.20
N ILE A 6 -56.03 33.66 0.90
CA ILE A 6 -54.91 32.76 1.11
C ILE A 6 -54.97 31.65 0.06
N THR A 7 -53.90 31.45 -0.69
CA THR A 7 -53.61 30.16 -1.33
C THR A 7 -52.16 29.79 -1.06
N ALA A 8 -51.99 28.82 -0.17
CA ALA A 8 -50.73 28.13 0.07
C ALA A 8 -50.56 27.03 -0.98
N GLU A 9 -49.46 27.05 -1.73
CA GLU A 9 -48.98 25.88 -2.47
C GLU A 9 -47.93 25.17 -1.60
N GLU A 10 -48.24 23.93 -1.20
CA GLU A 10 -47.28 23.02 -0.58
C GLU A 10 -46.26 22.54 -1.63
N PRO A 11 -44.95 22.48 -1.33
CA PRO A 11 -44.02 21.79 -2.20
C PRO A 11 -44.17 20.28 -2.03
N GLU A 12 -44.42 19.59 -3.15
CA GLU A 12 -44.52 18.14 -3.27
C GLU A 12 -43.32 17.42 -2.63
N LYS A 13 -43.62 16.62 -1.60
CA LYS A 13 -42.76 15.52 -1.15
C LYS A 13 -42.77 14.42 -2.21
N ASN A 14 -41.74 14.37 -3.07
CA ASN A 14 -41.40 13.11 -3.74
C ASN A 14 -39.94 13.04 -4.19
N SER A 15 -38.99 13.18 -3.26
CA SER A 15 -37.63 12.67 -3.47
C SER A 15 -37.57 11.22 -2.99
N LYS A 16 -37.54 10.27 -3.92
CA LYS A 16 -37.12 8.89 -3.64
C LYS A 16 -35.77 8.94 -2.89
N PRO A 17 -35.55 8.14 -1.83
CA PRO A 17 -34.23 8.07 -1.21
C PRO A 17 -33.25 7.53 -2.24
N ASN A 18 -32.22 8.32 -2.52
CA ASN A 18 -31.16 7.99 -3.44
C ASN A 18 -30.35 6.82 -2.85
N SER A 19 -30.60 5.60 -3.30
CA SER A 19 -29.99 4.37 -2.76
C SER A 19 -28.51 4.21 -3.11
N GLU A 20 -27.92 5.15 -3.85
CA GLU A 20 -26.53 5.11 -4.29
C GLU A 20 -25.54 5.80 -3.33
N LEU A 21 -26.01 6.40 -2.23
CA LEU A 21 -25.16 7.18 -1.30
C LEU A 21 -24.51 6.37 -0.17
N ASN A 22 -24.62 5.04 -0.14
CA ASN A 22 -24.21 4.22 1.02
C ASN A 22 -23.45 2.91 0.70
N SER A 23 -22.98 2.67 -0.52
CA SER A 23 -22.12 1.51 -0.77
C SER A 23 -20.67 1.80 -0.34
N GLU A 24 -20.14 1.03 0.61
CA GLU A 24 -18.70 1.00 0.88
C GLU A 24 -17.91 0.77 -0.41
N PRO A 25 -16.76 1.43 -0.61
CA PRO A 25 -15.97 1.25 -1.82
C PRO A 25 -15.31 -0.13 -1.83
N THR A 26 -14.88 -0.57 -3.01
CA THR A 26 -14.09 -1.78 -3.17
C THR A 26 -12.81 -1.70 -2.32
N PRO A 27 -12.31 -2.83 -1.78
CA PRO A 27 -11.16 -2.84 -0.88
C PRO A 27 -9.86 -2.34 -1.51
N PHE A 28 -9.79 -2.36 -2.83
CA PHE A 28 -8.66 -1.91 -3.62
C PHE A 28 -9.10 -1.41 -4.99
N THR A 29 -8.17 -0.76 -5.68
CA THR A 29 -8.23 -0.48 -7.12
C THR A 29 -7.17 -1.32 -7.83
N PHE A 30 -7.53 -1.89 -8.98
CA PHE A 30 -6.60 -2.60 -9.84
C PHE A 30 -6.66 -2.03 -11.25
N THR A 31 -5.51 -1.60 -11.76
CA THR A 31 -5.37 -1.07 -13.13
C THR A 31 -4.38 -1.94 -13.89
N SER A 32 -4.87 -2.66 -14.88
CA SER A 32 -4.03 -3.47 -15.76
C SER A 32 -3.14 -2.59 -16.63
N SER A 33 -1.92 -3.04 -16.91
CA SER A 33 -1.09 -2.46 -17.97
C SER A 33 -1.82 -2.46 -19.32
N HIS A 34 -1.54 -1.49 -20.19
CA HIS A 34 -2.14 -1.36 -21.53
C HIS A 34 -1.62 -2.38 -22.58
N ALA A 35 -1.03 -3.50 -22.16
CA ALA A 35 -0.47 -4.48 -23.10
C ALA A 35 -1.57 -5.30 -23.81
N ASN A 36 -1.46 -5.40 -25.14
CA ASN A 36 -2.38 -6.11 -26.04
C ASN A 36 -2.47 -7.62 -25.72
N GLY A 37 -3.34 -7.99 -24.77
CA GLY A 37 -3.81 -9.38 -24.55
C GLY A 37 -2.87 -10.32 -23.79
N SER A 38 -1.70 -9.87 -23.33
CA SER A 38 -0.82 -10.67 -22.46
C SER A 38 -0.87 -10.15 -21.01
N PRO A 39 -0.75 -11.01 -19.99
CA PRO A 39 -0.69 -10.56 -18.61
C PRO A 39 0.55 -9.70 -18.38
N SER A 40 0.46 -8.68 -17.53
CA SER A 40 1.63 -7.87 -17.19
C SER A 40 2.66 -8.73 -16.47
N LYS A 41 3.94 -8.56 -16.82
CA LYS A 41 5.06 -9.24 -16.16
C LYS A 41 5.42 -8.59 -14.81
N TRP A 42 5.09 -7.30 -14.68
CA TRP A 42 5.36 -6.49 -13.49
C TRP A 42 4.04 -6.08 -12.85
N LEU A 43 3.95 -6.30 -11.54
CA LEU A 43 2.91 -5.74 -10.68
C LEU A 43 3.57 -4.73 -9.74
N ILE A 44 2.96 -3.56 -9.60
CA ILE A 44 3.34 -2.57 -8.59
C ILE A 44 2.22 -2.51 -7.55
N THR A 45 2.57 -2.52 -6.27
CA THR A 45 1.60 -2.42 -5.17
C THR A 45 1.78 -1.15 -4.37
N SER A 46 0.67 -0.57 -3.93
CA SER A 46 0.61 0.49 -2.92
C SER A 46 -0.36 0.08 -1.82
N PRO A 47 0.07 -0.78 -0.88
CA PRO A 47 -0.82 -1.36 0.14
C PRO A 47 -1.21 -0.35 1.23
N HIS A 48 -0.52 0.80 1.32
CA HIS A 48 -0.63 1.74 2.45
C HIS A 48 -1.11 3.16 2.07
N SER A 49 -1.44 3.40 0.80
CA SER A 49 -1.94 4.70 0.31
C SER A 49 -3.46 4.89 0.44
N GLY A 50 -4.17 3.87 0.95
CA GLY A 50 -5.61 3.94 1.15
C GLY A 50 -5.98 5.03 2.16
N HIS A 51 -7.01 5.82 1.82
CA HIS A 51 -7.44 6.98 2.59
C HIS A 51 -8.97 7.04 2.75
N TYR A 52 -9.68 5.94 2.45
CA TYR A 52 -11.09 5.80 2.79
C TYR A 52 -11.23 5.33 4.24
N TYR A 53 -11.62 6.23 5.14
CA TYR A 53 -11.88 5.92 6.54
C TYR A 53 -13.37 5.63 6.77
N PRO A 54 -13.75 4.40 7.13
CA PRO A 54 -15.13 4.09 7.49
C PRO A 54 -15.62 5.00 8.62
N ARG A 55 -16.89 5.45 8.52
CA ARG A 55 -17.45 6.39 9.49
C ARG A 55 -17.44 5.80 10.90
N ASP A 56 -17.78 4.53 11.03
CA ASP A 56 -17.76 3.83 12.30
C ASP A 56 -16.33 3.77 12.86
N PHE A 57 -15.32 3.51 12.03
CA PHE A 57 -13.92 3.52 12.44
C PHE A 57 -13.50 4.87 13.06
N ILE A 58 -13.85 5.98 12.40
CA ILE A 58 -13.56 7.33 12.91
C ILE A 58 -14.25 7.55 14.26
N LEU A 59 -15.53 7.16 14.39
CA LEU A 59 -16.30 7.33 15.63
C LEU A 59 -15.80 6.44 16.78
N LYS A 60 -15.18 5.29 16.47
CA LYS A 60 -14.58 4.38 17.45
C LYS A 60 -13.13 4.75 17.81
N SER A 61 -12.52 5.68 17.08
CA SER A 61 -11.15 6.14 17.31
C SER A 61 -11.11 7.24 18.38
N LYS A 62 -10.08 7.21 19.23
CA LYS A 62 -9.75 8.34 20.14
C LYS A 62 -8.87 9.40 19.47
N LEU A 63 -8.34 9.09 18.29
CA LEU A 63 -7.53 9.98 17.48
C LEU A 63 -8.42 10.80 16.54
N ASN A 64 -8.04 12.06 16.32
CA ASN A 64 -8.68 12.90 15.32
C ASN A 64 -8.30 12.46 13.89
N SER A 65 -8.98 13.01 12.89
CA SER A 65 -8.78 12.65 11.48
C SER A 65 -7.35 12.88 10.99
N GLN A 66 -6.66 13.94 11.41
CA GLN A 66 -5.28 14.18 11.01
C GLN A 66 -4.30 13.19 11.66
N GLN A 67 -4.55 12.79 12.91
CA GLN A 67 -3.73 11.82 13.62
C GLN A 67 -3.87 10.41 13.03
N LEU A 68 -5.09 10.00 12.68
CA LEU A 68 -5.35 8.71 12.02
C LEU A 68 -4.59 8.52 10.70
N ARG A 69 -4.20 9.62 10.07
CA ARG A 69 -3.48 9.65 8.81
C ARG A 69 -1.96 9.53 8.95
N LEU A 70 -1.41 9.64 10.16
CA LEU A 70 0.05 9.65 10.38
C LEU A 70 0.76 8.39 9.85
N SER A 71 0.07 7.25 9.83
CA SER A 71 0.60 5.98 9.31
C SER A 71 0.49 5.86 7.78
N GLU A 72 -0.36 6.63 7.11
CA GLU A 72 -0.61 6.50 5.67
C GLU A 72 0.66 6.71 4.85
N ASP A 73 0.80 5.93 3.79
CA ASP A 73 1.73 6.24 2.70
C ASP A 73 1.05 7.18 1.71
N MET A 74 0.82 8.40 2.19
CA MET A 74 0.02 9.40 1.49
C MET A 74 0.52 9.62 0.06
N HIS A 75 -0.42 9.69 -0.88
CA HIS A 75 -0.21 10.03 -2.29
C HIS A 75 0.65 9.04 -3.10
N ILE A 76 1.11 7.93 -2.52
CA ILE A 76 1.89 6.94 -3.29
C ILE A 76 1.06 6.37 -4.46
N ASP A 77 -0.24 6.15 -4.27
CA ASP A 77 -1.16 5.79 -5.36
C ASP A 77 -1.17 6.84 -6.48
N ALA A 78 -1.25 8.14 -6.13
CA ALA A 78 -1.25 9.23 -7.09
C ALA A 78 0.10 9.34 -7.84
N LEU A 79 1.22 9.12 -7.14
CA LEU A 79 2.56 9.11 -7.75
C LEU A 79 2.79 7.89 -8.66
N LEU A 80 2.01 6.82 -8.49
CA LEU A 80 2.07 5.63 -9.33
C LEU A 80 1.01 5.61 -10.45
N ALA A 81 0.17 6.65 -10.57
CA ALA A 81 -0.97 6.64 -11.48
C ALA A 81 -0.62 6.42 -12.97
N ASP A 82 0.61 6.75 -13.38
CA ASP A 82 1.11 6.60 -14.76
C ASP A 82 1.85 5.27 -15.03
N VAL A 83 2.03 4.43 -14.00
CA VAL A 83 2.67 3.11 -14.11
C VAL A 83 1.99 2.17 -15.12
N PRO A 84 0.65 2.08 -15.20
CA PRO A 84 -0.05 1.29 -16.22
C PRO A 84 0.31 1.65 -17.66
N GLN A 85 0.59 2.92 -17.93
CA GLN A 85 1.00 3.45 -19.22
C GLN A 85 2.46 3.11 -19.52
N ALA A 86 3.30 3.00 -18.49
CA ALA A 86 4.67 2.48 -18.61
C ALA A 86 4.72 0.96 -18.84
N GLY A 87 3.64 0.23 -18.54
CA GLY A 87 3.45 -1.18 -18.92
C GLY A 87 3.41 -2.19 -17.77
N ALA A 88 3.38 -1.75 -16.52
CA ALA A 88 3.16 -2.60 -15.35
C ALA A 88 1.72 -2.46 -14.83
N SER A 89 1.13 -3.51 -14.25
CA SER A 89 -0.16 -3.36 -13.58
C SER A 89 0.02 -2.69 -12.21
N LEU A 90 -0.99 -1.98 -11.73
CA LEU A 90 -1.01 -1.30 -10.43
C LEU A 90 -2.14 -1.84 -9.54
N LEU A 91 -1.82 -2.15 -8.29
CA LEU A 91 -2.76 -2.58 -7.26
C LEU A 91 -2.62 -1.69 -6.02
N SER A 92 -3.63 -0.86 -5.72
CA SER A 92 -3.60 0.12 -4.64
C SER A 92 -4.70 -0.13 -3.63
N ALA A 93 -4.38 0.00 -2.34
CA ALA A 93 -5.36 -0.13 -1.27
C ALA A 93 -6.34 1.05 -1.25
N THR A 94 -7.61 0.77 -0.93
CA THR A 94 -8.60 1.83 -0.70
C THR A 94 -8.67 2.23 0.77
N TYR A 95 -8.55 1.25 1.67
CA TYR A 95 -8.65 1.43 3.12
C TYR A 95 -7.28 1.74 3.72
N PRO A 96 -7.20 2.57 4.77
CA PRO A 96 -5.95 2.93 5.41
C PRO A 96 -5.39 1.76 6.21
N ARG A 97 -4.07 1.65 6.26
CA ARG A 97 -3.38 0.65 7.09
C ARG A 97 -3.70 0.75 8.59
N ALA A 98 -4.13 1.92 9.05
CA ALA A 98 -4.64 2.14 10.41
C ALA A 98 -5.93 1.36 10.70
N TYR A 99 -6.67 1.00 9.65
CA TYR A 99 -7.88 0.18 9.74
C TYR A 99 -7.57 -1.31 9.55
N VAL A 100 -6.81 -1.64 8.50
CA VAL A 100 -6.29 -2.98 8.17
C VAL A 100 -4.96 -2.84 7.43
N ASP A 101 -3.87 -3.34 8.00
CA ASP A 101 -2.55 -3.32 7.38
C ASP A 101 -2.37 -4.51 6.44
N LEU A 102 -2.36 -4.23 5.12
CA LEU A 102 -2.20 -5.24 4.05
C LEU A 102 -0.75 -5.71 3.89
N ASN A 103 0.21 -5.15 4.63
CA ASN A 103 1.61 -5.58 4.63
C ASN A 103 1.99 -6.26 5.96
N ARG A 104 1.04 -7.06 6.49
CA ARG A 104 1.14 -7.93 7.68
C ARG A 104 0.53 -9.29 7.40
N GLU A 105 0.82 -10.29 8.23
CA GLU A 105 0.18 -11.61 8.10
C GLU A 105 -1.31 -11.51 8.50
N PRO A 106 -2.27 -12.16 7.81
CA PRO A 106 -3.71 -11.94 8.01
C PRO A 106 -4.18 -11.93 9.47
N TYR A 107 -3.70 -12.87 10.29
CA TYR A 107 -4.08 -13.02 11.70
C TYR A 107 -2.91 -12.76 12.66
N GLU A 108 -2.03 -11.83 12.31
CA GLU A 108 -1.00 -11.29 13.21
C GLU A 108 -1.60 -10.18 14.08
N LEU A 109 -2.14 -10.55 15.25
CA LEU A 109 -3.01 -9.69 16.08
C LEU A 109 -2.52 -9.56 17.53
N ASP A 110 -2.58 -8.34 18.08
CA ASP A 110 -2.31 -8.08 19.50
C ASP A 110 -3.51 -8.49 20.36
N ALA A 111 -3.35 -9.55 21.15
CA ALA A 111 -4.39 -10.07 22.05
C ALA A 111 -4.94 -9.03 23.03
N SER A 112 -4.15 -8.03 23.42
CA SER A 112 -4.60 -6.97 24.33
C SER A 112 -5.61 -6.00 23.69
N MET A 113 -5.78 -6.05 22.37
CA MET A 113 -6.77 -5.22 21.66
C MET A 113 -8.18 -5.78 21.69
N PHE A 114 -8.38 -7.02 22.15
CA PHE A 114 -9.65 -7.73 21.99
C PHE A 114 -10.33 -8.03 23.31
N SER A 115 -11.66 -7.92 23.34
CA SER A 115 -12.48 -8.32 24.50
C SER A 115 -12.64 -9.84 24.59
N ASP A 116 -12.58 -10.52 23.44
CA ASP A 116 -12.80 -11.95 23.31
C ASP A 116 -11.46 -12.71 23.34
N PRO A 117 -11.43 -13.96 23.82
CA PRO A 117 -10.31 -14.85 23.59
C PRO A 117 -10.07 -15.03 22.08
N LEU A 118 -8.81 -14.92 21.66
CA LEU A 118 -8.44 -15.11 20.26
C LEU A 118 -8.30 -16.60 19.92
N PRO A 119 -8.74 -17.04 18.72
CA PRO A 119 -8.54 -18.41 18.26
C PRO A 119 -7.07 -18.85 18.23
N ASP A 120 -6.83 -20.16 18.32
CA ASP A 120 -5.47 -20.73 18.36
C ASP A 120 -4.63 -20.47 17.11
N TYR A 121 -5.28 -20.22 15.96
CA TYR A 121 -4.59 -19.91 14.71
C TYR A 121 -4.04 -18.48 14.64
N VAL A 122 -4.39 -17.61 15.60
CA VAL A 122 -3.95 -16.22 15.62
C VAL A 122 -2.50 -16.13 16.10
N ASN A 123 -1.66 -15.50 15.29
CA ASN A 123 -0.27 -15.22 15.64
C ASN A 123 -0.19 -13.98 16.55
N LYS A 124 -0.06 -14.22 17.85
CA LYS A 124 -0.02 -13.18 18.89
C LYS A 124 1.37 -12.82 19.40
N ASP A 125 2.38 -13.64 19.06
CA ASP A 125 3.72 -13.58 19.68
C ASP A 125 4.78 -12.97 18.76
N SER A 126 4.37 -12.42 17.62
CA SER A 126 5.29 -11.81 16.67
C SER A 126 5.93 -10.53 17.23
N THR A 127 7.17 -10.25 16.83
CA THR A 127 7.88 -9.01 17.22
C THR A 127 7.14 -7.74 16.80
N ARG A 128 6.35 -7.80 15.72
CA ARG A 128 5.56 -6.67 15.22
C ARG A 128 4.29 -6.47 16.03
N VAL A 129 3.63 -7.57 16.43
CA VAL A 129 2.49 -7.55 17.36
C VAL A 129 2.90 -6.93 18.69
N LEU A 130 4.04 -7.36 19.24
CA LEU A 130 4.57 -6.82 20.49
C LEU A 130 4.88 -5.31 20.42
N ALA A 131 5.07 -4.77 19.20
CA ALA A 131 5.25 -3.34 18.95
C ALA A 131 3.94 -2.58 18.66
N GLY A 132 2.78 -3.25 18.70
CA GLY A 132 1.46 -2.66 18.41
C GLY A 132 1.14 -2.51 16.91
N LEU A 133 1.91 -3.17 16.05
CA LEU A 133 1.85 -3.02 14.59
C LEU A 133 1.36 -4.31 13.90
N GLY A 134 0.34 -4.96 14.45
CA GLY A 134 -0.35 -6.10 13.81
C GLY A 134 -1.26 -5.69 12.65
N THR A 135 -1.98 -6.66 12.08
CA THR A 135 -2.88 -6.47 10.93
C THR A 135 -4.04 -5.54 11.23
N ILE A 136 -4.57 -5.62 12.45
CA ILE A 136 -5.39 -4.54 12.99
C ILE A 136 -4.47 -3.66 13.83
N ALA A 137 -4.24 -2.44 13.35
CA ALA A 137 -3.29 -1.54 13.98
C ALA A 137 -3.78 -1.10 15.36
N LYS A 138 -2.94 -1.26 16.39
CA LYS A 138 -3.19 -0.68 17.72
C LYS A 138 -2.86 0.80 17.75
N ILE A 139 -1.80 1.16 17.03
CA ILE A 139 -1.19 2.49 17.01
C ILE A 139 -0.96 2.95 15.57
N VAL A 140 -0.98 4.27 15.32
CA VAL A 140 -0.60 4.87 14.02
C VAL A 140 0.85 5.32 13.95
N THR A 141 1.42 5.72 15.08
CA THR A 141 2.83 6.07 15.27
C THR A 141 3.17 5.92 16.75
N GLU A 142 4.44 6.07 17.14
CA GLU A 142 4.91 5.86 18.51
C GLU A 142 3.98 6.52 19.54
N ARG A 143 3.29 5.68 20.34
CA ARG A 143 2.42 6.03 21.47
C ARG A 143 1.04 6.64 21.14
N LEU A 144 0.63 6.70 19.88
CA LEU A 144 -0.73 7.11 19.52
C LEU A 144 -1.61 5.90 19.25
N GLU A 145 -2.21 5.37 20.32
CA GLU A 145 -3.21 4.33 20.23
C GLU A 145 -4.49 4.82 19.55
N ILE A 146 -5.07 3.96 18.71
CA ILE A 146 -6.27 4.28 17.94
C ILE A 146 -7.53 4.14 18.80
N TYR A 147 -7.57 3.12 19.67
CA TYR A 147 -8.76 2.77 20.43
C TYR A 147 -8.60 3.11 21.92
N ASP A 148 -9.71 3.40 22.59
CA ASP A 148 -9.81 3.55 24.05
C ASP A 148 -10.53 2.37 24.72
N ARG A 149 -11.00 1.41 23.91
CA ARG A 149 -11.68 0.20 24.32
C ARG A 149 -11.22 -0.99 23.49
N PRO A 150 -11.33 -2.22 24.02
CA PRO A 150 -11.12 -3.43 23.23
C PRO A 150 -12.14 -3.54 22.09
N LEU A 151 -11.73 -4.16 20.99
CA LEU A 151 -12.59 -4.55 19.87
C LEU A 151 -13.12 -5.97 20.09
N ALA A 152 -14.29 -6.28 19.53
CA ALA A 152 -14.68 -7.67 19.39
C ALA A 152 -13.81 -8.35 18.31
N PHE A 153 -13.46 -9.62 18.50
CA PHE A 153 -12.65 -10.35 17.50
C PHE A 153 -13.34 -10.41 16.13
N SER A 154 -14.67 -10.53 16.12
CA SER A 154 -15.49 -10.53 14.90
C SER A 154 -15.36 -9.23 14.08
N GLU A 155 -15.00 -8.09 14.70
CA GLU A 155 -14.72 -6.87 13.94
C GLU A 155 -13.41 -7.00 13.13
N ALA A 156 -12.38 -7.62 13.71
CA ALA A 156 -11.12 -7.88 13.00
C ALA A 156 -11.34 -8.91 11.89
N GLU A 157 -12.05 -9.99 12.18
CA GLU A 157 -12.38 -11.04 11.20
C GLU A 157 -13.08 -10.46 9.98
N GLN A 158 -14.15 -9.66 10.17
CA GLN A 158 -14.86 -9.02 9.06
C GLN A 158 -13.98 -8.12 8.21
N ARG A 159 -13.08 -7.36 8.84
CA ARG A 159 -12.12 -6.51 8.15
C ARG A 159 -11.13 -7.33 7.31
N ILE A 160 -10.60 -8.40 7.89
CA ILE A 160 -9.67 -9.30 7.21
C ILE A 160 -10.38 -9.99 6.02
N GLU A 161 -11.60 -10.48 6.22
CA GLU A 161 -12.38 -11.15 5.19
C GLU A 161 -12.79 -10.25 4.03
N LYS A 162 -13.22 -9.01 4.32
CA LYS A 162 -13.75 -8.10 3.30
C LYS A 162 -12.69 -7.25 2.62
N ILE A 163 -11.52 -7.09 3.23
CA ILE A 163 -10.49 -6.15 2.76
C ILE A 163 -9.17 -6.86 2.50
N TYR A 164 -8.64 -7.51 3.53
CA TYR A 164 -7.33 -8.16 3.43
C TYR A 164 -7.34 -9.29 2.39
N PHE A 165 -8.21 -10.28 2.53
CA PHE A 165 -8.21 -11.43 1.62
C PHE A 165 -8.52 -11.06 0.17
N PRO A 166 -9.46 -10.15 -0.16
CA PRO A 166 -9.67 -9.71 -1.53
C PRO A 166 -8.43 -9.07 -2.16
N PHE A 167 -7.72 -8.20 -1.43
CA PHE A 167 -6.48 -7.59 -1.91
C PHE A 167 -5.42 -8.66 -2.20
N HIS A 168 -5.16 -9.54 -1.24
CA HIS A 168 -4.14 -10.59 -1.37
C HIS A 168 -4.51 -11.67 -2.40
N THR A 169 -5.79 -11.93 -2.60
CA THR A 169 -6.28 -12.82 -3.67
C THR A 169 -5.99 -12.22 -5.03
N CYS A 170 -6.29 -10.93 -5.22
CA CYS A 170 -5.98 -10.22 -6.46
C CYS A 170 -4.46 -10.22 -6.71
N LEU A 171 -3.66 -9.80 -5.73
CA LEU A 171 -2.19 -9.78 -5.82
C LEU A 171 -1.65 -11.14 -6.24
N LYS A 172 -2.02 -12.20 -5.50
CA LYS A 172 -1.59 -13.58 -5.77
C LYS A 172 -1.96 -14.01 -7.19
N GLN A 173 -3.20 -13.81 -7.59
CA GLN A 173 -3.67 -14.18 -8.93
C GLN A 173 -2.86 -13.49 -10.03
N GLN A 174 -2.56 -12.20 -9.87
CA GLN A 174 -1.79 -11.45 -10.88
C GLN A 174 -0.36 -11.97 -11.01
N ILE A 175 0.34 -12.19 -9.89
CA ILE A 175 1.72 -12.67 -9.95
C ILE A 175 1.80 -14.13 -10.41
N GLU A 176 0.85 -14.99 -10.05
CA GLU A 176 0.79 -16.38 -10.53
C GLU A 176 0.51 -16.41 -12.04
N THR A 177 -0.45 -15.62 -12.52
CA THR A 177 -0.75 -15.49 -13.95
C THR A 177 0.48 -14.99 -14.73
N ALA A 178 1.19 -13.99 -14.21
CA ALA A 178 2.42 -13.49 -14.81
C ALA A 178 3.52 -14.56 -14.84
N ARG A 179 3.73 -15.28 -13.73
CA ARG A 179 4.74 -16.33 -13.62
C ARG A 179 4.45 -17.48 -14.57
N ASP A 180 3.21 -17.93 -14.67
CA ASP A 180 2.83 -19.04 -15.54
C ASP A 180 2.97 -18.68 -17.02
N PHE A 181 2.69 -17.43 -17.38
CA PHE A 181 2.82 -16.97 -18.78
C PHE A 181 4.27 -16.68 -19.17
N TRP A 182 5.05 -16.02 -18.30
CA TRP A 182 6.38 -15.50 -18.60
C TRP A 182 7.54 -16.34 -18.05
N GLY A 183 7.25 -17.33 -17.20
CA GLY A 183 8.23 -18.09 -16.42
C GLY A 183 8.77 -17.34 -15.20
N LYS A 184 8.47 -16.04 -15.08
CA LYS A 184 8.84 -15.17 -13.96
C LYS A 184 7.79 -14.09 -13.75
N ALA A 185 7.54 -13.71 -12.51
CA ALA A 185 6.73 -12.56 -12.12
C ALA A 185 7.55 -11.63 -11.23
N TYR A 186 7.34 -10.33 -11.40
CA TYR A 186 8.04 -9.31 -10.64
C TYR A 186 7.04 -8.42 -9.92
N LEU A 187 7.29 -8.17 -8.64
CA LEU A 187 6.50 -7.33 -7.77
C LEU A 187 7.37 -6.22 -7.17
N LEU A 188 6.97 -4.97 -7.34
CA LEU A 188 7.55 -3.82 -6.64
C LEU A 188 6.53 -3.30 -5.64
N ASP A 189 6.79 -3.51 -4.36
CA ASP A 189 5.96 -3.08 -3.24
C ASP A 189 6.40 -1.68 -2.79
N VAL A 190 5.62 -0.66 -3.14
CA VAL A 190 6.00 0.75 -2.97
C VAL A 190 5.36 1.33 -1.72
N HIS A 191 6.20 2.01 -0.96
CA HIS A 191 5.88 2.59 0.33
C HIS A 191 6.48 3.99 0.47
N SER A 192 6.11 4.65 1.56
CA SER A 192 6.76 5.89 1.96
C SER A 192 7.22 5.84 3.41
N MET A 193 8.29 6.55 3.72
CA MET A 193 8.80 6.67 5.08
C MET A 193 8.84 8.13 5.53
N PRO A 194 8.58 8.40 6.84
CA PRO A 194 8.80 9.71 7.42
C PRO A 194 10.21 10.24 7.16
N SER A 195 10.32 11.54 7.00
CA SER A 195 11.56 12.21 6.62
C SER A 195 12.69 12.04 7.64
N ASN A 196 12.32 11.77 8.88
CA ASN A 196 13.22 11.51 10.00
C ASN A 196 13.43 10.01 10.30
N ALA A 197 12.78 9.09 9.59
CA ALA A 197 12.80 7.65 9.89
C ALA A 197 14.20 7.05 9.78
N VAL A 198 15.03 7.57 8.86
CA VAL A 198 16.40 7.10 8.64
C VAL A 198 17.39 8.22 8.98
N ARG A 199 17.51 8.54 10.28
CA ARG A 199 18.57 9.43 10.77
C ARG A 199 19.84 8.64 11.07
N LYS A 200 20.91 8.97 10.34
CA LYS A 200 22.34 8.72 10.61
C LYS A 200 22.64 7.39 11.33
N TYR A 201 22.94 6.34 10.57
CA TYR A 201 23.90 5.36 11.08
C TYR A 201 25.19 6.13 11.44
N LYS A 202 25.70 5.95 12.67
CA LYS A 202 26.96 6.58 13.12
C LYS A 202 28.05 6.36 12.06
N GLY A 203 28.44 7.40 11.32
CA GLY A 203 29.59 7.40 10.40
C GLY A 203 29.34 7.68 8.91
N GLY A 204 28.09 7.89 8.44
CA GLY A 204 27.80 8.18 7.02
C GLY A 204 28.03 9.66 6.60
N LYS A 205 28.34 9.88 5.31
CA LYS A 205 28.46 11.23 4.69
C LYS A 205 27.13 12.01 4.86
N SER A 206 27.25 13.34 4.90
CA SER A 206 26.15 14.27 5.14
C SER A 206 25.04 14.15 4.09
N GLY A 207 23.91 13.53 4.43
CA GLY A 207 22.70 13.45 3.60
C GLY A 207 21.59 12.66 4.30
N SER A 208 20.33 12.99 3.98
CA SER A 208 19.15 12.20 4.35
C SER A 208 18.91 11.11 3.30
N VAL A 209 18.60 9.88 3.71
CA VAL A 209 18.21 8.79 2.79
C VAL A 209 16.97 9.17 2.00
N ASP A 210 17.07 9.09 0.68
CA ASP A 210 15.98 9.41 -0.25
C ASP A 210 15.12 8.17 -0.50
N PHE A 211 15.77 7.01 -0.67
CA PHE A 211 15.09 5.73 -0.88
C PHE A 211 15.69 4.61 -0.04
N VAL A 212 14.88 3.63 0.36
CA VAL A 212 15.37 2.35 0.90
C VAL A 212 14.88 1.23 -0.02
N LEU A 213 15.82 0.42 -0.51
CA LEU A 213 15.52 -0.72 -1.38
C LEU A 213 15.72 -2.04 -0.62
N GLY A 214 14.62 -2.76 -0.38
CA GLY A 214 14.58 -4.02 0.34
C GLY A 214 14.36 -5.23 -0.57
N ASN A 215 15.13 -6.30 -0.34
CA ASN A 215 14.94 -7.61 -1.01
C ASN A 215 15.14 -8.79 -0.06
N ARG A 216 14.86 -8.58 1.23
CA ARG A 216 15.04 -9.55 2.32
C ARG A 216 16.46 -10.14 2.33
N HIS A 217 17.46 -9.32 2.01
CA HIS A 217 18.87 -9.71 1.86
C HIS A 217 19.11 -10.78 0.77
N GLY A 218 18.48 -10.59 -0.39
CA GLY A 218 18.58 -11.50 -1.55
C GLY A 218 17.64 -12.70 -1.52
N ARG A 219 16.75 -12.79 -0.51
CA ARG A 219 15.80 -13.91 -0.41
C ARG A 219 14.53 -13.71 -1.21
N SER A 220 14.12 -12.48 -1.48
CA SER A 220 12.86 -12.20 -2.18
C SER A 220 13.02 -11.84 -3.65
N CYS A 221 14.22 -11.45 -4.11
CA CYS A 221 14.47 -11.04 -5.49
C CYS A 221 15.91 -11.34 -5.91
N ASP A 222 16.11 -11.65 -7.19
CA ASP A 222 17.44 -11.88 -7.77
C ASP A 222 18.25 -10.57 -7.76
N ALA A 223 19.57 -10.70 -7.62
CA ALA A 223 20.48 -9.56 -7.54
C ALA A 223 20.47 -8.70 -8.82
N ASP A 224 20.26 -9.30 -10.00
CA ASP A 224 20.29 -8.59 -11.28
C ASP A 224 19.16 -7.58 -11.46
N ILE A 225 18.00 -7.82 -10.85
CA ILE A 225 16.86 -6.90 -10.83
C ILE A 225 17.02 -5.89 -9.70
N TYR A 226 17.50 -6.34 -8.54
CA TYR A 226 17.81 -5.45 -7.41
C TYR A 226 18.78 -4.34 -7.83
N ASP A 227 19.87 -4.72 -8.50
CA ASP A 227 20.91 -3.79 -8.94
C ASP A 227 20.38 -2.80 -9.98
N VAL A 228 19.44 -3.20 -10.86
CA VAL A 228 18.82 -2.29 -11.83
C VAL A 228 18.03 -1.18 -11.13
N VAL A 229 17.24 -1.49 -10.09
CA VAL A 229 16.50 -0.46 -9.34
C VAL A 229 17.47 0.43 -8.57
N TYR A 230 18.48 -0.16 -7.94
CA TYR A 230 19.47 0.58 -7.17
C TYR A 230 20.24 1.56 -8.08
N ASP A 231 20.80 1.07 -9.17
CA ASP A 231 21.61 1.85 -10.12
C ASP A 231 20.76 2.95 -10.76
N PHE A 232 19.52 2.66 -11.19
CA PHE A 232 18.60 3.65 -11.73
C PHE A 232 18.39 4.84 -10.80
N LEU A 233 18.15 4.58 -9.51
CA LEU A 233 17.92 5.63 -8.52
C LEU A 233 19.21 6.40 -8.19
N THR A 234 20.35 5.71 -8.07
CA THR A 234 21.63 6.38 -7.79
C THR A 234 22.14 7.20 -8.97
N ASP A 235 21.94 6.73 -10.20
CA ASP A 235 22.29 7.45 -11.43
C ASP A 235 21.41 8.71 -11.61
N ALA A 236 20.17 8.67 -11.11
CA ALA A 236 19.30 9.84 -11.01
C ALA A 236 19.70 10.81 -9.86
N GLY A 237 20.75 10.50 -9.11
CA GLY A 237 21.33 11.37 -8.07
C GLY A 237 20.76 11.18 -6.66
N TYR A 238 19.93 10.16 -6.42
CA TYR A 238 19.35 9.90 -5.10
C TYR A 238 20.27 9.09 -4.19
N TYR A 239 20.19 9.35 -2.88
CA TYR A 239 20.84 8.52 -1.89
C TYR A 239 19.96 7.32 -1.51
N VAL A 240 20.40 6.12 -1.88
CA VAL A 240 19.66 4.86 -1.70
C VAL A 240 20.34 3.97 -0.66
N GLU A 241 19.60 3.60 0.40
CA GLU A 241 20.06 2.60 1.36
C GLU A 241 19.58 1.19 1.01
N LYS A 242 20.41 0.19 1.30
CA LYS A 242 20.12 -1.21 1.00
C LYS A 242 19.60 -1.93 2.24
N ASN A 243 18.36 -2.43 2.17
CA ASN A 243 17.72 -3.26 3.20
C ASN A 243 17.68 -2.66 4.63
N LYS A 244 17.93 -1.35 4.81
CA LYS A 244 18.01 -0.72 6.14
C LYS A 244 17.32 0.64 6.17
N PRO A 245 16.47 0.90 7.17
CA PRO A 245 15.98 -0.03 8.19
C PRO A 245 14.95 -1.04 7.63
N TYR A 246 14.51 -0.87 6.38
CA TYR A 246 13.47 -1.65 5.75
C TYR A 246 14.05 -2.67 4.77
N ALA A 247 14.08 -3.94 5.17
CA ALA A 247 14.53 -5.05 4.31
C ALA A 247 13.39 -5.67 3.47
N GLY A 248 12.14 -5.28 3.71
CA GLY A 248 10.95 -5.92 3.14
C GLY A 248 9.96 -6.38 4.22
N GLY A 249 8.69 -6.05 4.02
CA GLY A 249 7.53 -6.39 4.85
C GLY A 249 6.97 -7.78 4.55
N TYR A 250 5.72 -8.01 4.94
CA TYR A 250 5.04 -9.28 4.71
C TYR A 250 4.88 -9.59 3.23
N ILE A 251 4.45 -8.63 2.39
CA ILE A 251 4.28 -8.82 0.95
C ILE A 251 5.61 -9.25 0.31
N THR A 252 6.70 -8.54 0.64
CA THR A 252 8.04 -8.87 0.14
C THR A 252 8.51 -10.26 0.55
N GLU A 253 8.30 -10.61 1.82
CA GLU A 253 8.70 -11.91 2.37
C GLU A 253 7.83 -13.06 1.86
N HIS A 254 6.52 -12.87 1.77
CA HIS A 254 5.54 -13.90 1.46
C HIS A 254 5.49 -14.23 -0.04
N TYR A 255 5.56 -13.21 -0.90
CA TYR A 255 5.46 -13.40 -2.35
C TYR A 255 6.81 -13.48 -3.06
N GLY A 256 7.92 -13.25 -2.35
CA GLY A 256 9.26 -13.41 -2.89
C GLY A 256 9.77 -14.85 -2.79
N ASN A 257 9.95 -15.51 -3.93
CA ASN A 257 10.59 -16.83 -4.02
C ASN A 257 11.33 -16.94 -5.37
N PRO A 258 12.55 -16.40 -5.47
CA PRO A 258 13.29 -16.34 -6.73
C PRO A 258 13.53 -17.71 -7.38
N SER A 259 13.69 -18.78 -6.58
CA SER A 259 13.83 -20.14 -7.09
C SER A 259 12.62 -20.66 -7.85
N GLU A 260 11.43 -20.09 -7.60
CA GLU A 260 10.18 -20.42 -8.30
C GLU A 260 9.75 -19.34 -9.31
N GLY A 261 10.65 -18.38 -9.59
CA GLY A 261 10.39 -17.30 -10.55
C GLY A 261 9.55 -16.14 -9.99
N PHE A 262 9.33 -16.07 -8.69
CA PHE A 262 8.66 -14.93 -8.05
C PHE A 262 9.69 -13.97 -7.44
N HIS A 263 9.75 -12.75 -7.95
CA HIS A 263 10.73 -11.75 -7.54
C HIS A 263 10.03 -10.54 -6.95
N THR A 264 10.27 -10.25 -5.67
CA THR A 264 9.63 -9.15 -4.95
C THR A 264 10.65 -8.22 -4.32
N LEU A 265 10.49 -6.92 -4.58
CA LEU A 265 11.25 -5.83 -3.97
C LEU A 265 10.33 -4.95 -3.15
N GLN A 266 10.87 -4.35 -2.09
CA GLN A 266 10.23 -3.23 -1.40
C GLN A 266 10.99 -1.94 -1.72
N LEU A 267 10.27 -0.88 -2.04
CA LEU A 267 10.83 0.45 -2.25
C LEU A 267 10.16 1.46 -1.35
N GLU A 268 10.94 2.03 -0.43
CA GLU A 268 10.50 3.11 0.47
C GLU A 268 10.96 4.45 -0.11
N VAL A 269 10.03 5.39 -0.27
CA VAL A 269 10.33 6.76 -0.68
C VAL A 269 10.28 7.70 0.51
N ASN A 270 11.30 8.53 0.68
CA ASN A 270 11.27 9.55 1.72
C ASN A 270 10.22 10.63 1.38
N ARG A 271 9.26 10.83 2.28
CA ARG A 271 8.16 11.80 2.13
C ARG A 271 8.63 13.23 1.84
N LYS A 272 9.82 13.65 2.30
CA LYS A 272 10.40 14.98 1.99
C LYS A 272 10.55 15.25 0.49
N LEU A 273 10.58 14.20 -0.34
CA LEU A 273 10.77 14.32 -1.79
C LEU A 273 9.51 14.79 -2.50
N TYR A 274 8.32 14.56 -1.91
CA TYR A 274 7.06 14.72 -2.63
C TYR A 274 5.92 15.33 -1.80
N MET A 275 6.03 15.44 -0.48
CA MET A 275 4.95 16.02 0.33
C MET A 275 5.46 16.87 1.51
N ASN A 276 4.61 17.79 1.95
CA ASN A 276 4.73 18.47 3.22
C ASN A 276 4.09 17.61 4.32
N GLU A 277 4.90 17.02 5.20
CA GLU A 277 4.42 16.15 6.29
C GLU A 277 3.57 16.86 7.36
N THR A 278 3.53 18.21 7.38
CA THR A 278 2.69 18.96 8.31
C THR A 278 1.32 19.29 7.74
N SER A 279 1.26 19.73 6.48
CA SER A 279 -0.03 20.05 5.83
C SER A 279 -0.66 18.85 5.13
N TYR A 280 0.12 17.79 4.89
CA TYR A 280 -0.22 16.63 4.07
C TYR A 280 -0.42 16.94 2.59
N ASP A 281 -0.07 18.15 2.15
CA ASP A 281 -0.13 18.51 0.75
C ASP A 281 1.07 17.96 0.00
N LEU A 282 0.84 17.59 -1.25
CA LEU A 282 1.90 17.33 -2.19
C LEU A 282 2.75 18.59 -2.44
N LEU A 283 4.04 18.41 -2.72
CA LEU A 283 4.94 19.51 -3.08
C LEU A 283 4.70 19.97 -4.53
N GLY A 284 5.32 21.07 -4.96
CA GLY A 284 5.17 21.55 -6.34
C GLY A 284 5.81 20.65 -7.40
N ASN A 285 6.65 19.70 -7.01
CA ASN A 285 7.50 18.89 -7.88
C ASN A 285 7.03 17.43 -8.05
N ASN A 286 5.76 17.11 -7.79
CA ASN A 286 5.30 15.71 -7.83
C ASN A 286 5.43 15.07 -9.21
N ASP A 287 5.37 15.87 -10.27
CA ASP A 287 5.56 15.36 -11.63
C ASP A 287 6.96 14.76 -11.80
N GLU A 288 8.00 15.26 -11.10
CA GLU A 288 9.34 14.68 -11.13
C GLU A 288 9.36 13.26 -10.54
N ILE A 289 8.73 13.07 -9.38
CA ILE A 289 8.66 11.75 -8.72
C ILE A 289 7.73 10.80 -9.49
N ARG A 290 6.62 11.31 -10.04
CA ARG A 290 5.71 10.52 -10.88
C ARG A 290 6.42 10.03 -12.15
N ASN A 291 7.17 10.90 -12.81
CA ASN A 291 7.98 10.53 -13.98
C ASN A 291 9.08 9.54 -13.60
N LEU A 292 9.75 9.73 -12.45
CA LEU A 292 10.76 8.79 -11.94
C LEU A 292 10.21 7.36 -11.82
N PHE A 293 9.00 7.19 -11.28
CA PHE A 293 8.36 5.87 -11.19
C PHE A 293 8.03 5.27 -12.57
N SER A 294 7.49 6.07 -13.48
CA SER A 294 7.20 5.64 -14.85
C SER A 294 8.47 5.22 -15.60
N ASP A 295 9.56 5.97 -15.44
CA ASP A 295 10.86 5.69 -16.05
C ASP A 295 11.53 4.45 -15.44
N LEU A 296 11.41 4.27 -14.11
CA LEU A 296 11.87 3.07 -13.43
C LEU A 296 11.14 1.83 -13.97
N VAL A 297 9.82 1.89 -14.07
CA VAL A 297 9.01 0.78 -14.58
C VAL A 297 9.36 0.47 -16.03
N SER A 298 9.52 1.50 -16.87
CA SER A 298 9.96 1.34 -18.26
C SER A 298 11.34 0.66 -18.35
N THR A 299 12.27 1.05 -17.49
CA THR A 299 13.61 0.45 -17.38
C THR A 299 13.54 -1.03 -16.99
N LEU A 300 12.70 -1.37 -16.00
CA LEU A 300 12.49 -2.73 -15.53
C LEU A 300 11.85 -3.62 -16.59
N ILE A 301 10.86 -3.10 -17.32
CA ILE A 301 10.22 -3.80 -18.43
C ILE A 301 11.26 -4.08 -19.52
N ASN A 302 12.04 -3.08 -19.93
CA ASN A 302 13.09 -3.24 -20.94
C ASN A 302 14.14 -4.29 -20.52
N LYS A 303 14.59 -4.24 -19.26
CA LYS A 303 15.54 -5.22 -18.70
C LYS A 303 15.00 -6.65 -18.77
N THR A 304 13.72 -6.81 -18.47
CA THR A 304 13.04 -8.12 -18.40
C THR A 304 12.41 -8.55 -19.73
N HIS A 305 12.60 -7.76 -20.79
CA HIS A 305 12.11 -8.00 -22.14
C HIS A 305 12.97 -9.02 -22.92
N LYS A 306 13.28 -10.19 -22.32
CA LYS A 306 13.79 -11.33 -23.10
C LYS A 306 12.60 -12.11 -23.67
N LYS A 307 12.60 -12.32 -25.00
CA LYS A 307 11.58 -13.11 -25.71
C LYS A 307 11.53 -14.53 -25.13
N ARG A 308 10.31 -15.05 -25.00
CA ARG A 308 10.02 -16.46 -24.67
C ARG A 308 10.95 -17.38 -25.49
N PRO A 309 11.63 -18.37 -24.88
CA PRO A 309 12.17 -19.47 -25.67
C PRO A 309 10.98 -20.10 -26.38
N LYS A 310 11.00 -20.19 -27.72
CA LYS A 310 9.94 -20.90 -28.45
C LYS A 310 9.71 -22.23 -27.75
N ALA A 311 8.46 -22.52 -27.41
CA ALA A 311 8.10 -23.86 -26.93
C ALA A 311 8.65 -24.85 -27.96
N ALA A 312 9.42 -25.83 -27.50
CA ALA A 312 9.79 -26.95 -28.35
C ALA A 312 8.48 -27.59 -28.82
N GLU A 313 8.23 -27.56 -30.13
CA GLU A 313 7.18 -28.32 -30.81
C GLU A 313 7.44 -29.83 -30.65
#